data_AF-A0A1S3UZS1-F1
#
_entry.id   AF-A0A1S3UZS1-F1
#
_cell.length_a   1.000
_cell.length_b   1.000
_cell.length_c   1.000
_cell.angle_alpha   90.00
_cell.angle_beta   90.00
_cell.angle_gamma   90.00
#
_symmetry.space_group_name_H-M   'P 1'
#
loop_
_entity.id
_entity.type
_entity.pdbx_description
1 polymer ?
#
loop_
_entity_poly.entity_id
_entity_poly.type
_entity_poly.pdbx_seq_one_letter_code
_entity_poly.pdbx_strand_id
1 'polypeptide(L)'
;MASATLIALFLLSALTFYAPSTTARFVKDVDGNIVKNGGRFYILPSLIGALEGGVRLSQTDNEPFPLSVVLSPFKDDKGLPVTISALIPTTYLHEGPVFLSFEYTPEWTAVPGFPEVNVLDCRSKTVLKKDMFIQT
;
A
#
# COMPACT_ATOMS: atom_id res chain seq x y z
N MET A 1 54.55 19.70 2.93
CA MET A 1 53.54 18.73 3.44
C MET A 1 52.23 19.47 3.72
N ALA A 2 51.57 20.03 2.71
CA ALA A 2 50.33 20.83 2.88
C ALA A 2 49.20 20.38 1.94
N SER A 3 49.56 19.74 0.81
CA SER A 3 48.62 19.21 -0.17
C SER A 3 47.91 17.95 0.33
N ALA A 4 48.63 16.98 0.92
CA ALA A 4 48.03 15.76 1.45
C ALA A 4 47.03 16.03 2.58
N THR A 5 47.29 17.03 3.42
CA THR A 5 46.39 17.47 4.49
C THR A 5 45.12 18.12 3.97
N LEU A 6 45.20 18.93 2.91
CA LEU A 6 44.03 19.54 2.27
C LEU A 6 43.16 18.49 1.56
N ILE A 7 43.79 17.52 0.90
CA ILE A 7 43.08 16.38 0.28
C ILE A 7 42.38 15.54 1.36
N ALA A 8 43.06 15.24 2.46
CA ALA A 8 42.47 14.50 3.58
C ALA A 8 41.28 15.25 4.20
N LEU A 9 41.38 16.56 4.39
CA LEU A 9 40.27 17.40 4.90
C LEU A 9 39.09 17.45 3.92
N PHE A 10 39.37 17.55 2.62
CA PHE A 10 38.34 17.54 1.57
C PHE A 10 37.58 16.19 1.54
N LEU A 11 38.32 15.06 1.58
CA LEU A 11 37.73 13.72 1.62
C LEU A 11 36.95 13.49 2.92
N LEU A 12 37.44 13.99 4.06
CA LEU A 12 36.74 13.90 5.33
C LEU A 12 35.44 14.70 5.32
N SER A 13 35.43 15.90 4.72
CA SER A 13 34.21 16.70 4.57
C SER A 13 33.18 16.02 3.66
N ALA A 14 33.61 15.39 2.57
CA ALA A 14 32.72 14.68 1.65
C ALA A 14 32.06 13.48 2.35
N LEU A 15 32.81 12.78 3.22
CA LEU A 15 32.30 11.63 3.97
C LEU A 15 31.34 12.02 5.10
N THR A 16 31.55 13.16 5.77
CA THR A 16 30.63 13.63 6.83
C THR A 16 29.36 14.28 6.28
N PHE A 17 29.40 14.86 5.08
CA PHE A 17 28.24 15.52 4.47
C PHE A 17 27.34 14.56 3.67
N TYR A 18 27.83 13.37 3.29
CA TYR A 18 27.08 12.42 2.48
C TYR A 18 26.99 11.03 3.13
N ALA A 19 26.23 10.95 4.22
CA ALA A 19 25.57 9.70 4.59
C ALA A 19 24.05 9.92 4.50
N PRO A 20 23.44 9.90 3.31
CA PRO A 20 22.01 9.72 3.22
C PRO A 20 21.71 8.35 3.82
N SER A 21 21.22 8.33 5.06
CA SER A 21 20.68 7.12 5.69
C SER A 21 19.37 6.75 4.97
N THR A 22 19.49 6.16 3.79
CA THR A 22 18.39 5.64 2.97
C THR A 22 18.03 4.20 3.36
N THR A 23 18.12 3.86 4.64
CA THR A 23 17.44 2.65 5.14
C THR A 23 15.95 2.94 5.12
N ALA A 24 15.28 2.49 4.06
CA ALA A 24 13.83 2.58 3.93
C ALA A 24 13.19 1.89 5.15
N ARG A 25 12.42 2.67 5.94
CA ARG A 25 11.82 2.17 7.17
C ARG A 25 10.81 1.08 6.84
N PHE A 26 10.74 0.07 7.70
CA PHE A 26 9.71 -0.95 7.61
C PHE A 26 8.33 -0.35 7.85
N VAL A 27 7.37 -0.74 7.02
CA VAL A 27 5.97 -0.43 7.24
C VAL A 27 5.46 -1.31 8.38
N LYS A 28 4.73 -0.70 9.33
CA LYS A 28 4.14 -1.38 10.47
C LYS A 28 2.62 -1.30 10.42
N ASP A 29 1.96 -2.36 10.91
CA ASP A 29 0.52 -2.37 11.11
C ASP A 29 0.12 -1.59 12.39
N VAL A 30 -1.18 -1.53 12.67
CA VAL A 30 -1.74 -0.85 13.86
C VAL A 30 -1.21 -1.44 15.17
N ASP A 31 -0.88 -2.73 15.17
CA ASP A 31 -0.36 -3.47 16.32
C ASP A 31 1.17 -3.33 16.44
N GLY A 32 1.81 -2.64 15.50
CA GLY A 32 3.26 -2.42 15.46
C GLY A 32 4.07 -3.54 14.81
N ASN A 33 3.42 -4.56 14.24
CA ASN A 33 4.06 -5.66 13.53
C ASN A 33 4.54 -5.20 12.15
N ILE A 34 5.63 -5.82 11.67
CA ILE A 34 6.17 -5.52 10.35
C ILE A 34 5.29 -6.17 9.26
N VAL A 35 4.86 -5.35 8.31
CA VAL A 35 3.96 -5.75 7.22
C VAL A 35 4.71 -6.63 6.21
N LYS A 36 4.18 -7.81 5.91
CA LYS A 36 4.74 -8.73 4.91
C LYS A 36 4.44 -8.26 3.49
N ASN A 37 5.40 -8.41 2.59
CA ASN A 37 5.21 -8.16 1.18
C ASN A 37 4.29 -9.23 0.57
N GLY A 38 3.21 -8.80 -0.09
CA GLY A 38 2.17 -9.68 -0.63
C GLY A 38 1.14 -10.14 0.41
N GLY A 39 1.15 -9.55 1.62
CA GLY A 39 0.11 -9.81 2.62
C GLY A 39 -1.22 -9.15 2.26
N ARG A 40 -2.31 -9.68 2.85
CA ARG A 40 -3.67 -9.12 2.77
C ARG A 40 -3.97 -8.32 4.02
N PHE A 41 -4.45 -7.10 3.86
CA PHE A 41 -4.69 -6.16 4.95
C PHE A 41 -5.90 -5.28 4.69
N TYR A 42 -6.53 -4.77 5.75
CA TYR A 42 -7.51 -3.70 5.68
C TYR A 42 -6.82 -2.35 5.76
N ILE A 43 -7.23 -1.41 4.90
CA ILE A 43 -6.73 -0.05 4.91
C ILE A 43 -7.76 0.82 5.63
N LEU A 44 -7.34 1.39 6.77
CA LEU A 44 -8.22 2.20 7.62
C LEU A 44 -7.73 3.65 7.71
N PRO A 45 -8.67 4.61 7.83
CA PRO A 45 -8.33 6.02 8.02
C PRO A 45 -7.61 6.24 9.35
N SER A 46 -6.60 7.11 9.33
CA SER A 46 -5.72 7.38 10.48
C SER A 46 -6.33 8.22 11.60
N LEU A 47 -7.39 8.96 11.29
CA LEU A 47 -7.95 9.92 12.23
C LEU A 47 -8.83 9.21 13.27
N ILE A 48 -8.43 9.28 14.54
CA ILE A 48 -9.28 8.94 15.67
C ILE A 48 -10.56 9.78 15.57
N GLY A 49 -11.69 9.14 15.30
CA GLY A 49 -12.97 9.81 15.10
C GLY A 49 -13.40 10.04 13.65
N ALA A 50 -12.70 9.46 12.67
CA ALA A 50 -13.19 9.39 11.29
C ALA A 50 -14.63 8.82 11.27
N LEU A 51 -15.51 9.50 10.53
CA LEU A 51 -16.87 9.04 10.23
C LEU A 51 -16.86 7.92 9.18
N GLU A 52 -15.86 7.96 8.30
CA GLU A 52 -15.62 6.98 7.25
C GLU A 52 -14.95 5.72 7.83
N GLY A 53 -15.28 4.57 7.24
CA GLY A 53 -14.65 3.28 7.46
C GLY A 53 -13.48 3.03 6.50
N GLY A 54 -13.21 1.74 6.26
CA GLY A 54 -12.10 1.29 5.45
C GLY A 54 -12.31 1.38 3.94
N VAL A 55 -11.24 1.12 3.21
CA VAL A 55 -11.23 1.18 1.75
C VAL A 55 -11.98 0.00 1.14
N ARG A 56 -12.88 0.26 0.20
CA ARG A 56 -13.63 -0.76 -0.55
C ARG A 56 -13.78 -0.39 -2.01
N LEU A 57 -14.16 -1.38 -2.81
CA LEU A 57 -14.65 -1.16 -4.16
C LEU A 57 -16.12 -0.75 -4.10
N SER A 58 -16.49 0.24 -4.90
CA SER A 58 -17.87 0.67 -5.07
C SER A 58 -18.16 0.93 -6.53
N GLN A 59 -19.41 0.69 -6.89
CA GLN A 59 -19.95 1.12 -8.17
C GLN A 59 -20.20 2.63 -8.07
N THR A 60 -19.55 3.40 -8.95
CA THR A 60 -19.81 4.84 -9.09
C THR A 60 -20.53 5.05 -10.41
N ASP A 61 -21.50 5.94 -10.44
CA ASP A 61 -22.29 6.27 -11.64
C ASP A 61 -22.97 5.04 -12.29
N ASN A 62 -22.85 4.91 -13.62
CA ASN A 62 -23.41 3.84 -14.45
C ASN A 62 -22.38 2.73 -14.77
N GLU A 63 -21.32 2.58 -13.96
CA GLU A 63 -20.36 1.48 -14.16
C GLU A 63 -21.04 0.13 -13.95
N PRO A 64 -20.84 -0.88 -14.81
CA PRO A 64 -21.44 -2.21 -14.62
C PRO A 64 -20.78 -3.02 -13.49
N PHE A 65 -19.61 -2.60 -13.02
CA PHE A 65 -18.83 -3.26 -11.98
C PHE A 65 -18.26 -2.23 -10.99
N PRO A 66 -18.06 -2.59 -9.72
CA PRO A 66 -17.46 -1.71 -8.72
C PRO A 66 -15.94 -1.60 -8.95
N LEU A 67 -15.53 -0.73 -9.86
CA LEU A 67 -14.11 -0.51 -10.19
C LEU A 67 -13.52 0.69 -9.44
N SER A 68 -14.38 1.50 -8.83
CA SER A 68 -13.96 2.70 -8.09
C SER A 68 -13.54 2.35 -6.66
N VAL A 69 -12.35 2.80 -6.26
CA VAL A 69 -11.85 2.66 -4.89
C VAL A 69 -12.37 3.82 -4.05
N VAL A 70 -13.17 3.54 -3.04
CA VAL A 70 -13.79 4.53 -2.15
C VAL A 70 -13.54 4.18 -0.68
N LEU A 71 -13.68 5.17 0.20
CA LEU A 71 -13.82 4.92 1.64
C LEU A 71 -15.27 4.53 1.94
N SER A 72 -15.46 3.61 2.89
CA SER A 72 -16.81 3.28 3.32
C SER A 72 -17.42 4.44 4.13
N PRO A 73 -18.70 4.78 3.93
CA PRO A 73 -19.35 5.82 4.74
C PRO A 73 -19.66 5.37 6.18
N PHE A 74 -19.44 4.09 6.50
CA PHE A 74 -19.72 3.51 7.81
C PHE A 74 -18.43 3.25 8.57
N LYS A 75 -18.26 3.90 9.71
CA LYS A 75 -17.09 3.77 10.58
C LYS A 75 -16.73 2.33 10.99
N ASP A 76 -17.75 1.49 11.20
CA ASP A 76 -17.56 0.11 11.63
C ASP A 76 -17.24 -0.85 10.47
N ASP A 77 -17.39 -0.39 9.23
CA ASP A 77 -17.06 -1.16 8.04
C ASP A 77 -15.55 -1.05 7.76
N LYS A 78 -14.86 -2.19 7.83
CA LYS A 78 -13.42 -2.27 7.52
C LYS A 78 -13.12 -2.23 6.02
N GLY A 79 -14.13 -2.31 5.17
CA GLY A 79 -13.99 -2.36 3.72
C GLY A 79 -13.51 -3.72 3.22
N LEU A 80 -12.85 -3.72 2.06
CA LEU A 80 -12.35 -4.94 1.43
C LEU A 80 -10.87 -5.17 1.79
N PRO A 81 -10.46 -6.43 1.99
CA PRO A 81 -9.05 -6.76 2.16
C PRO A 81 -8.27 -6.46 0.87
N VAL A 82 -7.12 -5.81 1.02
CA VAL A 82 -6.23 -5.39 -0.05
C VAL A 82 -4.92 -6.14 0.06
N THR A 83 -4.47 -6.72 -1.05
CA THR A 83 -3.12 -7.28 -1.15
C THR A 83 -2.14 -6.15 -1.45
N ILE A 84 -1.16 -5.97 -0.57
CA ILE A 84 -0.13 -4.92 -0.70
C ILE A 84 1.19 -5.58 -1.06
N SER A 85 1.77 -5.19 -2.19
CA SER A 85 3.02 -5.76 -2.68
C SER A 85 4.00 -4.70 -3.19
N ALA A 86 5.30 -4.97 -3.09
CA ALA A 86 6.35 -4.15 -3.66
C ALA A 86 6.93 -4.83 -4.91
N LEU A 87 7.43 -4.03 -5.86
CA LEU A 87 8.11 -4.56 -7.04
C LEU A 87 9.38 -5.34 -6.68
N ILE A 88 10.06 -4.89 -5.62
CA ILE A 88 11.31 -5.47 -5.16
C ILE A 88 10.98 -6.74 -4.36
N PRO A 89 11.64 -7.88 -4.63
CA PRO A 89 11.42 -9.12 -3.91
C PRO A 89 12.01 -9.06 -2.50
N THR A 90 11.31 -8.38 -1.60
CA THR A 90 11.61 -8.33 -0.16
C THR A 90 10.60 -9.15 0.63
N THR A 91 10.99 -9.70 1.79
CA THR A 91 10.06 -10.40 2.69
C THR A 91 9.04 -9.45 3.33
N TYR A 92 9.48 -8.22 3.60
CA TYR A 92 8.71 -7.19 4.31
C TYR A 92 8.60 -5.93 3.46
N LEU A 93 7.53 -5.17 3.67
CA LEU A 93 7.34 -3.90 3.01
C LEU A 93 8.18 -2.80 3.66
N HIS A 94 8.78 -1.99 2.79
CA HIS A 94 9.47 -0.76 3.16
C HIS A 94 8.67 0.44 2.67
N GLU A 95 8.85 1.59 3.33
CA GLU A 95 8.33 2.86 2.84
C GLU A 95 8.78 3.09 1.39
N GLY A 96 7.82 3.24 0.47
CA GLY A 96 8.10 3.31 -0.95
C GLY A 96 6.88 3.05 -1.83
N PRO A 97 7.09 2.94 -3.15
CA PRO A 97 6.02 2.61 -4.09
C PRO A 97 5.54 1.16 -3.90
N VAL A 98 4.22 0.97 -3.84
CA VAL A 98 3.59 -0.35 -3.73
C VAL A 98 2.49 -0.52 -4.79
N PHE A 99 2.06 -1.75 -4.95
CA PHE A 99 0.87 -2.13 -5.71
C PHE A 99 -0.20 -2.59 -4.75
N LEU A 100 -1.41 -2.12 -4.99
CA LEU A 100 -2.62 -2.53 -4.30
C LEU A 100 -3.45 -3.37 -5.26
N SER A 101 -3.85 -4.56 -4.82
CA SER A 101 -4.77 -5.42 -5.55
C SER A 101 -5.95 -5.77 -4.66
N PHE A 102 -7.15 -5.55 -5.19
CA PHE A 102 -8.39 -5.96 -4.57
C PHE A 102 -8.82 -7.29 -5.16
N GLU A 103 -9.18 -8.22 -4.28
CA GLU A 103 -9.82 -9.44 -4.71
C GLU A 103 -11.32 -9.15 -4.90
N TYR A 104 -11.74 -9.08 -6.16
CA TYR A 104 -13.14 -8.88 -6.52
C TYR A 104 -13.67 -10.13 -7.21
N THR A 105 -14.55 -10.84 -6.52
CA THR A 105 -15.37 -11.89 -7.11
C THR A 105 -16.74 -11.31 -7.44
N PRO A 106 -17.11 -11.17 -8.73
CA PRO A 106 -18.46 -10.75 -9.07
C PRO A 106 -19.45 -11.80 -8.56
N GLU A 107 -20.54 -11.37 -7.91
CA GLU A 107 -21.67 -12.25 -7.67
C GLU A 107 -22.37 -12.50 -9.00
N TRP A 108 -22.05 -13.63 -9.63
CA TRP A 108 -22.73 -14.06 -10.84
C TRP A 108 -24.06 -14.72 -10.47
N THR A 109 -25.16 -14.18 -10.98
CA THR A 109 -26.42 -14.94 -11.01
C THR A 109 -26.38 -15.79 -12.27
N ALA A 110 -26.45 -17.12 -12.11
CA ALA A 110 -26.48 -18.04 -13.24
C ALA A 110 -27.72 -17.74 -14.11
N VAL A 111 -27.50 -17.15 -15.28
CA VAL A 111 -28.52 -17.08 -16.32
C VAL A 111 -28.45 -18.41 -17.07
N PRO A 112 -29.54 -19.21 -17.10
CA PRO A 112 -29.50 -20.52 -17.74
C PRO A 112 -29.10 -20.38 -19.22
N GLY A 113 -27.97 -21.00 -19.60
CA GLY A 113 -27.54 -21.12 -21.01
C GLY A 113 -26.13 -20.65 -21.38
N PHE A 114 -25.29 -20.17 -20.45
CA PHE A 114 -23.92 -19.71 -20.76
C PHE A 114 -22.83 -20.42 -19.91
N PRO A 115 -21.67 -20.78 -20.50
CA PRO A 115 -20.56 -21.38 -19.75
C PRO A 115 -19.78 -20.31 -18.96
N GLU A 116 -19.67 -20.51 -17.65
CA GLU A 116 -18.93 -19.63 -16.73
C GLU A 116 -17.41 -19.75 -16.92
N VAL A 117 -16.73 -18.65 -17.26
CA VAL A 117 -15.34 -18.42 -16.85
C VAL A 117 -15.10 -16.92 -16.70
N ASN A 118 -14.51 -16.49 -15.56
CA ASN A 118 -13.32 -15.61 -15.44
C ASN A 118 -13.33 -14.73 -14.16
N VAL A 119 -12.16 -14.66 -13.50
CA VAL A 119 -11.83 -13.78 -12.37
C VAL A 119 -11.20 -12.48 -12.92
N LEU A 120 -11.59 -11.32 -12.42
CA LEU A 120 -11.03 -10.01 -12.79
C LEU A 120 -10.05 -9.53 -11.70
N ASP A 121 -8.80 -9.26 -12.08
CA ASP A 121 -7.76 -8.70 -11.21
C ASP A 121 -7.62 -7.18 -11.47
N CYS A 122 -8.03 -6.36 -10.50
CA CYS A 122 -7.90 -4.91 -10.54
C CYS A 122 -6.63 -4.47 -9.81
N ARG A 123 -5.57 -4.14 -10.55
CA ARG A 123 -4.32 -3.60 -10.01
C ARG A 123 -4.29 -2.07 -10.08
N SER A 124 -4.13 -1.42 -8.93
CA SER A 124 -3.85 0.02 -8.86
C SER A 124 -2.46 0.29 -8.29
N LYS A 125 -1.81 1.35 -8.77
CA LYS A 125 -0.48 1.78 -8.30
C LYS A 125 -0.67 2.94 -7.32
N THR A 126 -0.27 2.77 -6.07
CA THR A 126 -0.43 3.79 -5.03
C THR A 126 0.85 3.89 -4.20
N VAL A 127 1.19 5.10 -3.75
CA VAL A 127 2.31 5.32 -2.83
C VAL A 127 1.74 5.35 -1.42
N LEU A 128 2.20 4.46 -0.54
CA LEU A 128 1.84 4.50 0.88
C LEU A 128 2.40 5.81 1.47
N LYS A 129 1.51 6.75 1.81
CA LYS A 129 1.85 7.95 2.58
C LYS A 129 1.70 7.66 4.07
N LYS A 130 2.42 8.46 4.85
CA LYS A 130 2.56 8.41 6.32
C LYS A 130 1.23 8.43 7.12
N ASP A 131 0.12 8.75 6.48
CA ASP A 131 -1.17 9.02 7.13
C ASP A 131 -2.21 7.90 6.92
N MET A 132 -1.77 6.68 6.55
CA MET A 132 -2.64 5.55 6.25
C MET A 132 -2.25 4.32 7.09
N PHE A 133 -3.19 3.77 7.88
CA PHE A 133 -2.94 2.58 8.69
C PHE A 133 -3.35 1.31 7.97
N ILE A 134 -2.54 0.29 8.17
CA ILE A 134 -2.74 -1.07 7.66
C ILE A 134 -3.10 -1.94 8.86
N GLN A 135 -4.22 -2.64 8.79
CA GLN A 135 -4.66 -3.60 9.81
C GLN A 135 -4.66 -5.02 9.23
N THR A 136 -4.18 -5.98 10.03
CA THR A 136 -4.19 -7.41 9.70
C THR A 136 -5.59 -8.02 9.79
#